data_AF-A0A522RKH7-F1
#
_entry.id   AF-A0A522RKH7-F1
#
_cell.length_a   1.000
_cell.length_b   1.000
_cell.length_c   1.000
_cell.angle_alpha   90.00
_cell.angle_beta   90.00
_cell.angle_gamma   90.00
#
_symmetry.space_group_name_H-M   'P 1'
#
loop_
_entity.id
_entity.type
_entity.pdbx_description
1 polymer ?
#
loop_
_entity_poly.entity_id
_entity_poly.type
_entity_poly.pdbx_seq_one_letter_code
_entity_poly.pdbx_strand_id
1 'polypeptide(L)' 'VEETAEKHFRGRDGLLLIAIDDGALGNDLRYEVSRGGALFPHLYARLDPKAVKWVKPLPLGRSGTHLFPVLDA' A
#
# COMPACT_ATOMS: atom_id res chain seq x y z
N VAL A 1 -3.44 -5.38 2.14
CA VAL A 1 -2.28 -4.95 1.32
C VAL A 1 -1.82 -6.06 0.38
N GLU A 2 -1.50 -7.25 0.89
CA GLU A 2 -1.01 -8.39 0.10
C GLU A 2 -1.92 -8.77 -1.08
N GLU A 3 -3.24 -8.84 -0.87
CA GLU A 3 -4.20 -9.15 -1.94
C GLU A 3 -4.16 -8.13 -3.09
N THR A 4 -3.93 -6.84 -2.80
CA THR A 4 -3.76 -5.81 -3.83
C THR A 4 -2.48 -6.04 -4.62
N ALA A 5 -1.37 -6.41 -3.95
CA ALA A 5 -0.11 -6.74 -4.62
C ALA A 5 -0.25 -7.98 -5.52
N GLU A 6 -0.86 -9.06 -5.03
CA GLU A 6 -1.08 -10.27 -5.81
C GLU A 6 -1.99 -10.03 -7.02
N LYS A 7 -3.06 -9.24 -6.86
CA LYS A 7 -4.01 -9.00 -7.96
C LYS A 7 -3.44 -8.10 -9.05
N HIS A 8 -2.64 -7.10 -8.71
CA HIS A 8 -2.27 -6.02 -9.64
C HIS A 8 -0.78 -5.99 -10.02
N PHE A 9 0.08 -6.58 -9.19
CA PHE A 9 1.53 -6.42 -9.31
C PHE A 9 2.29 -7.75 -9.39
N ARG A 10 1.62 -8.91 -9.30
CA ARG A 10 2.27 -10.23 -9.39
C ARG A 10 3.30 -10.31 -10.52
N GLY A 11 4.46 -10.90 -10.22
CA GLY A 11 5.56 -11.05 -11.17
C GLY A 11 6.36 -9.78 -11.47
N ARG A 12 5.99 -8.62 -10.91
CA ARG A 12 6.75 -7.37 -11.09
C ARG A 12 7.82 -7.24 -10.01
N ASP A 13 9.05 -6.97 -10.43
CA ASP A 13 10.19 -6.66 -9.58
C ASP A 13 10.38 -5.13 -9.41
N GLY A 14 11.42 -4.73 -8.68
CA GLY A 14 11.78 -3.31 -8.51
C GLY A 14 10.76 -2.47 -7.74
N LEU A 15 9.80 -3.10 -7.04
CA LEU A 15 8.75 -2.39 -6.32
C LEU A 15 9.20 -1.91 -4.94
N LEU A 16 8.54 -0.85 -4.48
CA LEU A 16 8.64 -0.30 -3.13
C LEU A 16 7.28 -0.42 -2.43
N LEU A 17 7.30 -0.76 -1.15
CA LEU A 17 6.19 -0.65 -0.23
C LEU A 17 6.35 0.63 0.60
N ILE A 18 5.34 1.47 0.58
CA ILE A 18 5.34 2.79 1.24
C ILE A 18 4.26 2.77 2.32
N ALA A 19 4.65 3.01 3.57
CA ALA A 19 3.72 3.16 4.68
C ALA A 19 3.50 4.62 5.02
N ILE A 20 2.25 4.98 5.28
CA ILE A 20 1.79 6.35 5.50
C ILE A 20 0.94 6.35 6.77
N ASP A 21 1.07 7.40 7.57
CA ASP A 21 0.17 7.66 8.69
C ASP A 21 -1.13 8.26 8.14
N ASP A 22 -2.26 7.58 8.33
CA ASP A 22 -3.56 8.06 7.84
C ASP A 22 -3.98 9.37 8.51
N GLY A 23 -3.64 9.55 9.79
CA GLY A 23 -3.87 10.76 10.55
C GLY A 23 -3.17 11.99 9.97
N ALA A 24 -2.09 11.80 9.21
CA ALA A 24 -1.37 12.89 8.53
C ALA A 24 -2.05 13.35 7.22
N LEU A 25 -3.02 12.60 6.70
CA LEU A 25 -3.66 12.88 5.40
C LEU A 25 -4.96 13.68 5.50
N GLY A 26 -5.51 13.84 6.71
CA GLY A 26 -6.67 14.68 6.98
C GLY A 26 -7.92 14.31 6.15
N ASN A 27 -8.73 15.32 5.84
CA ASN A 27 -10.05 15.14 5.21
C ASN A 27 -10.01 14.70 3.73
N ASP A 28 -8.84 14.75 3.09
CA ASP A 28 -8.67 14.29 1.71
C ASP A 28 -8.54 12.76 1.62
N LEU A 29 -8.24 12.09 2.74
CA LEU A 29 -8.31 10.64 2.83
C LEU A 29 -9.74 10.18 3.14
N ARG A 30 -10.32 9.39 2.24
CA ARG A 30 -11.68 8.86 2.40
C ARG A 30 -11.65 7.34 2.39
N TYR A 31 -12.37 6.73 3.31
CA TYR A 31 -12.59 5.29 3.33
C TYR A 31 -13.89 4.98 2.61
N GLU A 32 -13.80 4.33 1.46
CA GLU A 32 -14.96 4.03 0.61
C GLU A 32 -15.04 2.55 0.29
N VAL A 33 -16.26 2.06 0.10
CA VAL A 33 -16.51 0.65 -0.23
C VAL A 33 -15.87 0.32 -1.59
N SER A 34 -15.11 -0.76 -1.62
CA SER A 34 -14.42 -1.25 -2.81
C SER A 34 -14.63 -2.76 -2.94
N ARG A 35 -13.58 -3.51 -3.27
CA ARG A 35 -13.64 -4.96 -3.49
C ARG A 35 -14.19 -5.68 -2.26
N GLY A 36 -15.20 -6.54 -2.49
CA GLY A 36 -15.76 -7.41 -1.46
C GLY A 36 -16.52 -6.67 -0.36
N GLY A 37 -16.92 -5.41 -0.58
CA GLY A 37 -17.64 -4.62 0.42
C GLY A 37 -16.74 -3.97 1.48
N ALA A 38 -15.43 -4.22 1.45
CA ALA A 38 -14.48 -3.65 2.39
C ALA A 38 -14.18 -2.17 2.06
N LEU A 39 -13.87 -1.37 3.09
CA LEU A 39 -13.44 0.01 2.93
C LEU A 39 -11.97 0.07 2.53
N PHE A 40 -11.67 0.88 1.50
CA PHE A 40 -10.31 1.16 1.06
C PHE A 40 -10.02 2.66 1.22
N PRO A 41 -8.79 3.03 1.63
CA PRO A 41 -8.37 4.42 1.70
C PRO A 41 -8.11 4.97 0.30
N HIS A 42 -8.82 6.03 -0.07
CA HIS A 42 -8.61 6.80 -1.29
C HIS A 42 -8.19 8.23 -0.91
N LEU A 43 -7.00 8.65 -1.35
CA LEU A 43 -6.49 10.00 -1.13
C LEU A 43 -6.87 10.90 -2.31
N TYR A 44 -7.73 11.90 -2.07
CA TYR A 44 -8.20 12.89 -3.06
C TYR A 44 -7.27 14.10 -3.15
N ALA A 45 -5.98 13.88 -3.00
CA ALA A 45 -4.93 14.88 -3.05
C ALA A 45 -3.62 14.26 -3.56
N ARG A 46 -2.61 15.10 -3.78
CA ARG A 46 -1.24 14.58 -3.99
C ARG A 46 -0.68 14.11 -2.66
N LEU A 47 -0.04 12.94 -2.64
CA LEU A 47 0.70 12.47 -1.48
C LEU A 47 1.96 13.33 -1.28
N ASP A 48 2.05 14.06 -0.17
CA ASP A 48 3.30 14.70 0.26
C ASP A 48 4.25 13.61 0.78
N PRO A 49 5.48 13.47 0.24
CA PRO A 49 6.47 12.52 0.74
C PRO A 49 6.77 12.65 2.24
N LYS A 50 6.52 13.81 2.86
CA LYS A 50 6.68 14.02 4.31
C LYS A 50 5.70 13.21 5.16
N ALA A 51 4.59 12.74 4.60
CA ALA A 51 3.63 11.89 5.30
C ALA A 51 4.07 10.41 5.37
N VAL A 52 5.14 10.03 4.68
CA VAL A 52 5.65 8.66 4.61
C VAL A 52 6.35 8.31 5.92
N LYS A 53 5.86 7.28 6.63
CA LYS A 53 6.52 6.75 7.84
C LYS A 53 7.77 5.96 7.49
N TRP A 54 7.69 5.13 6.45
CA TRP A 54 8.83 4.36 5.95
C TRP A 54 8.61 3.90 4.52
N VAL A 55 9.72 3.58 3.86
CA VAL A 55 9.77 2.94 2.54
C VAL A 55 10.63 1.69 2.65
N LYS A 56 10.13 0.56 2.15
CA LYS A 56 10.87 -0.71 2.11
C LYS A 56 10.82 -1.28 0.69
N PRO A 57 11.88 -1.93 0.19
CA PRO A 57 11.77 -2.76 -1.01
C PRO A 57 10.67 -3.80 -0.83
N LEU A 58 10.00 -4.16 -1.93
CA LEU A 58 9.03 -5.25 -1.97
C LEU A 58 9.55 -6.32 -2.95
N PRO A 59 10.48 -7.20 -2.52
CA PRO A 59 11.14 -8.15 -3.41
C PRO A 59 10.16 -9.18 -3.98
N LEU A 60 10.44 -9.62 -5.20
CA LEU A 60 9.72 -10.71 -5.84
C LEU A 60 10.30 -12.06 -5.40
N GLY A 61 9.46 -12.92 -4.80
CA GLY A 61 9.82 -14.28 -4.45
C GLY A 61 9.88 -15.22 -5.66
N ARG A 62 10.43 -16.42 -5.47
CA ARG A 62 10.58 -17.42 -6.54
C ARG A 62 9.26 -17.90 -7.15
N SER A 63 8.16 -17.79 -6.42
CA SER A 63 6.79 -18.12 -6.84
C SER A 63 6.10 -17.03 -7.66
N GLY A 64 6.75 -15.88 -7.88
CA GLY A 64 6.14 -14.70 -8.50
C GLY A 64 5.25 -13.88 -7.55
N THR A 65 5.25 -14.21 -6.25
CA THR A 65 4.54 -13.48 -5.19
C THR A 65 5.53 -12.59 -4.42
N HIS A 66 5.08 -11.43 -3.95
CA HIS A 66 5.95 -10.50 -3.22
C HIS A 66 6.24 -10.96 -1.79
N LEU A 67 7.45 -10.67 -1.32
CA LEU A 67 7.88 -10.92 0.04
C LEU A 67 7.62 -9.66 0.89
N PHE A 68 6.62 -9.72 1.77
CA PHE A 68 6.27 -8.60 2.63
C PHE A 68 7.17 -8.55 3.87
N PRO A 69 7.60 -7.34 4.31
CA PRO A 69 8.20 -7.19 5.63
C PRO A 69 7.14 -7.45 6.71
N VAL A 70 7.58 -7.67 7.94
CA VAL A 70 6.69 -7.54 9.10
C VAL A 70 6.09 -6.13 9.07
N LEU A 71 4.75 -6.07 9.03
CA LEU A 71 4.00 -4.83 9.09
C LEU A 71 3.74 -4.56 10.57
N ASP A 72 4.42 -3.54 11.12
CA ASP A 72 4.10 -3.05 12.46
C ASP A 72 2.70 -2.42 12.40
N ALA A 73 1.83 -2.83 13.33
CA ALA A 73 0.44 -2.35 13.44
C ALA A 73 0.38 -0.90 13.95
#